data_AF-A0A524EV13-F1
#
_entry.id   AF-A0A524EV13-F1
#
_cell.length_a   1.000
_cell.length_b   1.000
_cell.length_c   1.000
_cell.angle_alpha   90.00
_cell.angle_beta   90.00
_cell.angle_gamma   90.00
#
_symmetry.space_group_name_H-M   'P 1'
#
loop_
_entity.id
_entity.type
_entity.pdbx_description
1 polymer ?
#
loop_
_entity_poly.entity_id
_entity_poly.type
_entity_poly.pdbx_seq_one_letter_code
_entity_poly.pdbx_strand_id
1 'polypeptide(L)' 'MLEFCEKCGSMLRPSKDSEDHVLICKICNNVVEVSEEIEDSYTFHKEIDHQKEIKI' A
#
# COMPACT_ATOMS: atom_id res chain seq x y z
N MET A 1 12.31 4.00 -6.43
CA MET A 1 11.57 5.05 -7.16
C MET A 1 10.28 5.33 -6.40
N LEU A 2 9.64 6.50 -6.52
CA LEU A 2 8.34 6.77 -5.86
C LEU A 2 7.25 6.84 -6.94
N GLU A 3 6.25 5.96 -6.84
CA GLU A 3 5.11 5.92 -7.76
C GLU A 3 3.95 6.82 -7.27
N PHE A 4 3.23 7.42 -8.22
CA PHE A 4 2.10 8.33 -7.95
C PHE A 4 0.82 7.83 -8.59
N CYS A 5 -0.31 8.07 -7.93
CA CYS A 5 -1.63 7.64 -8.40
C CYS A 5 -2.07 8.45 -9.61
N GLU A 6 -2.34 7.79 -10.73
CA GLU A 6 -2.80 8.44 -11.97
C GLU A 6 -4.15 9.17 -11.84
N LYS A 7 -4.98 8.77 -10.85
CA LYS A 7 -6.32 9.35 -10.65
C LYS A 7 -6.30 10.65 -9.87
N CYS A 8 -5.42 10.78 -8.88
CA CYS A 8 -5.44 11.91 -7.93
C CYS A 8 -4.08 12.57 -7.70
N GLY A 9 -3.02 12.06 -8.31
CA GLY A 9 -1.65 12.57 -8.18
C GLY A 9 -1.00 12.30 -6.81
N SER A 10 -1.70 11.67 -5.86
CA SER A 10 -1.13 11.35 -4.56
C SER A 10 -0.13 10.20 -4.65
N MET A 11 0.90 10.23 -3.81
CA MET A 11 1.89 9.15 -3.68
C MET A 11 1.22 7.82 -3.31
N LEU A 12 1.59 6.76 -4.01
CA LEU A 12 1.16 5.39 -3.70
C LEU A 12 1.99 4.83 -2.54
N ARG A 13 1.37 3.96 -1.73
CA ARG A 13 2.01 3.34 -0.56
C ARG A 13 1.95 1.82 -0.69
N PRO A 14 3.04 1.09 -0.41
CA PRO A 14 3.00 -0.37 -0.36
C PRO A 14 1.95 -0.86 0.63
N SER A 15 1.13 -1.82 0.22
CA SER A 15 0.21 -2.56 1.09
C SER A 15 0.55 -4.05 1.04
N LYS A 16 0.38 -4.74 2.17
CA LYS A 16 0.66 -6.18 2.33
C LYS A 16 -0.59 -6.97 2.77
N ASP A 17 -1.77 -6.41 2.55
CA ASP A 17 -3.03 -7.07 2.91
C ASP A 17 -3.43 -8.20 1.93
N SER A 18 -2.89 -8.17 0.71
CA SER A 18 -2.94 -9.26 -0.26
C SER A 18 -1.63 -10.05 -0.22
N GLU A 19 -1.68 -11.35 -0.54
CA GLU A 19 -0.46 -12.14 -0.78
C GLU A 19 0.43 -11.53 -1.89
N ASP A 20 -0.18 -10.68 -2.72
CA ASP A 20 0.44 -9.93 -3.80
C ASP A 20 1.03 -8.57 -3.33
N HIS A 21 2.22 -8.25 -3.82
CA HIS A 21 2.88 -6.96 -3.64
C HIS A 21 2.12 -5.86 -4.39
N VAL A 22 1.34 -5.04 -3.67
CA VAL A 22 0.53 -3.97 -4.28
C VAL A 22 0.87 -2.61 -3.69
N LEU A 23 0.65 -1.55 -4.46
CA LEU A 23 0.66 -0.18 -4.00
C LEU A 23 -0.78 0.36 -3.94
N ILE A 24 -1.15 0.94 -2.80
CA ILE A 24 -2.46 1.56 -2.58
C ILE A 24 -2.35 3.08 -2.45
N CYS A 25 -3.26 3.80 -3.10
CA CYS A 25 -3.47 5.21 -2.87
C CYS A 25 -4.36 5.40 -1.64
N LYS A 26 -3.85 5.95 -0.54
CA LYS A 26 -4.66 6.21 0.67
C LYS A 26 -5.65 7.41 0.52
N ILE A 27 -5.71 8.06 -0.64
CA ILE A 27 -6.68 9.15 -0.93
C ILE A 27 -7.91 8.62 -1.68
N CYS A 28 -7.71 7.91 -2.79
CA CYS A 28 -8.80 7.42 -3.63
C CYS A 28 -8.97 5.89 -3.60
N ASN A 29 -8.19 5.20 -2.77
CA ASN A 29 -8.16 3.75 -2.62
C ASN A 29 -7.89 2.98 -3.93
N ASN A 30 -7.22 3.63 -4.91
CA ASN A 30 -6.76 2.95 -6.10
C ASN A 30 -5.62 1.99 -5.77
N VAL A 31 -5.73 0.74 -6.24
CA VAL A 31 -4.71 -0.31 -6.06
C VAL A 31 -3.98 -0.52 -7.38
N VAL A 32 -2.66 -0.63 -7.32
CA VAL A 32 -1.77 -0.88 -8.46
C VAL A 32 -0.87 -2.05 -8.10
N GLU A 33 -0.79 -3.05 -8.97
CA GLU A 33 0.11 -4.19 -8.77
C GLU A 33 1.56 -3.77 -9.01
N VAL A 34 2.46 -4.26 -8.15
CA VAL A 34 3.90 -4.05 -8.32
C VAL A 34 4.42 -5.11 -9.29
N SER A 35 5.08 -4.68 -10.36
CA SER A 35 5.84 -5.61 -11.21
C SER A 35 7.08 -6.12 -10.47
N GLU A 36 7.49 -7.36 -10.75
CA GLU A 36 8.69 -7.99 -10.15
C GLU A 36 9.95 -7.12 -10.29
N GLU A 37 10.04 -6.29 -11.35
CA GLU A 37 11.18 -5.42 -11.62
C GLU A 37 11.37 -4.28 -10.60
N ILE A 38 10.31 -3.86 -9.91
CA ILE A 38 10.37 -2.75 -8.93
C ILE A 38 10.10 -3.21 -7.51
N GLU A 39 9.79 -4.50 -7.29
CA GLU A 39 9.53 -5.09 -5.98
C GLU A 39 10.70 -4.87 -5.01
N ASP A 40 11.94 -5.10 -5.47
CA ASP A 40 13.17 -4.92 -4.70
C ASP A 40 13.42 -3.46 -4.25
N SER A 41 12.75 -2.48 -4.88
CA SER A 41 12.86 -1.07 -4.51
C SER A 41 11.94 -0.67 -3.35
N TYR A 42 11.07 -1.56 -2.88
CA TYR A 42 10.10 -1.28 -1.83
C TYR A 42 10.26 -2.20 -0.62
N THR A 43 10.20 -1.63 0.58
CA THR A 43 10.09 -2.39 1.82
C THR A 43 8.64 -2.47 2.27
N PHE A 44 8.05 -3.66 2.19
CA PHE A 44 6.68 -3.92 2.62
C PHE A 44 6.64 -4.19 4.13
N HIS A 45 6.03 -3.29 4.88
CA HIS A 45 5.77 -3.48 6.31
C HIS A 45 4.37 -4.03 6.52
N LYS A 46 4.23 -4.98 7.47
CA LYS A 46 2.91 -5.48 7.89
C LYS A 46 2.18 -4.38 8.64
N GLU A 47 1.02 -3.95 8.16
CA GLU A 47 0.14 -3.04 8.90
C GLU A 47 -0.42 -3.81 10.11
N ILE A 48 -0.25 -3.25 11.32
CA ILE A 48 -0.87 -3.80 12.53
C ILE A 48 -2.15 -3.00 12.76
N ASP A 49 -3.29 -3.63 12.53
CA ASP A 49 -4.59 -3.03 12.83
C ASP A 49 -4.72 -2.88 14.35
N HIS A 50 -4.67 -1.63 14.81
CA HIS A 50 -4.93 -1.28 16.21
C HIS A 50 -6.44 -1.10 16.40
N GLN A 51 -7.24 -2.12 16.06
CA GLN A 51 -8.63 -2.17 16.47
C GLN A 51 -8.64 -1.94 17.98
N LYS A 52 -9.18 -0.79 18.38
CA LYS A 52 -9.29 -0.40 19.78
C LYS A 52 -9.96 -1.56 20.49
N GLU A 53 -9.21 -2.28 21.31
CA GLU A 53 -9.79 -3.16 22.31
C GLU A 53 -10.64 -2.25 23.21
N ILE A 54 -11.92 -2.17 22.91
CA ILE A 54 -12.90 -1.51 23.78
C ILE A 54 -12.94 -2.39 25.03
N LYS A 55 -12.15 -2.03 26.04
CA LYS A 55 -12.30 -2.56 27.38
C LYS A 55 -13.69 -2.15 27.90
N ILE A 56 -14.58 -3.12 28.07
CA ILE A 56 -15.74 -3.04 28.96
C ILE A 56 -15.58 -4.16 29.98
#